data_AF-A0AA35P7Y9-F1
#
_entry.id   AF-A0AA35P7Y9-F1
#
_cell.length_a   1.000
_cell.length_b   1.000
_cell.length_c   1.000
_cell.angle_alpha   90.00
_cell.angle_beta   90.00
_cell.angle_gamma   90.00
#
_symmetry.space_group_name_H-M   'P 1'
#
loop_
_entity.id
_entity.type
_entity.pdbx_description
1 polymer ?
#
loop_
_entity_poly.entity_id
_entity_poly.type
_entity_poly.pdbx_seq_one_letter_code
_entity_poly.pdbx_strand_id
1 'polypeptide(L)'
;MEYCGNRAAGEQQQQPQPQRRFTITDLKHQAAEYYRSNEVPQRLEEVLNAMFYQRPEDFYGHLANYFSELSKPPVITKLVGKKVLDGIGRPTLEVEVSCRVRNCVKRICSSMISSHAEILENASPEAIDADEREREESIKIAIEWINESLNEMFIGLQPTDQHKADELLGEYFAKKAEADEERREAEKEKEKEIQEAEASGASAAPAPSGKKKPNKAAKKMSVLEKPIPPAEPTEPVVMGSMAIGCTSLAFAKTAATLRDMPLYLHIALLKHDQESPKELALPLPMATVLSCGKSSPGKLNLLKEVMVIPPHWLPVKQGVERCVDIQREVMKLLSQTTNMPSSVGEGKKTSRDAAKKAPSPVLKKMSHLGCLVTGFESLEQPLALIQSACTHLSLELGIDVYLGINCAAHELIDCSKGKYEVILGTFKSPDEMVDVYVDLIRKFPSIMTLIDPLRKEVESAFPF
;
A
#
# COMPACT_ATOMS: atom_id res chain seq x y z
N MET A 1 75.48 -2.56 11.20
CA MET A 1 75.50 -2.32 9.73
C MET A 1 74.40 -1.31 9.49
N GLU A 2 74.78 -0.04 9.28
CA GLU A 2 74.71 0.66 7.97
C GLU A 2 73.26 1.16 7.73
N TYR A 3 72.92 2.36 7.25
CA TYR A 3 73.56 3.58 6.76
C TYR A 3 72.41 4.61 6.57
N CYS A 4 72.69 5.93 6.59
CA CYS A 4 71.91 7.03 5.96
C CYS A 4 70.44 7.31 6.41
N GLY A 5 69.93 8.55 6.50
CA GLY A 5 70.49 9.85 6.16
C GLY A 5 69.52 11.02 6.46
N ASN A 6 70.13 12.14 6.85
CA ASN A 6 69.82 13.55 6.53
C ASN A 6 68.38 14.11 6.40
N ARG A 7 68.18 15.17 7.20
CA ARG A 7 67.72 16.54 6.85
C ARG A 7 66.28 16.77 6.35
N ALA A 8 65.49 17.31 7.27
CA ALA A 8 64.89 18.66 7.29
C ALA A 8 64.19 19.19 6.02
N ALA A 9 62.87 19.40 6.12
CA ALA A 9 62.15 20.42 5.39
C ALA A 9 61.01 21.01 6.25
N GLY A 10 61.27 22.22 6.79
CA GLY A 10 60.32 23.31 7.04
C GLY A 10 58.98 23.03 7.76
N GLU A 11 58.97 23.13 9.09
CA GLU A 11 57.77 23.55 9.81
C GLU A 11 57.58 25.06 9.59
N GLN A 12 56.64 25.43 8.72
CA GLN A 12 56.13 26.79 8.67
C GLN A 12 55.27 27.04 9.93
N GLN A 13 55.84 27.74 10.90
CA GLN A 13 55.07 28.36 11.98
C GLN A 13 54.05 29.34 11.38
N GLN A 14 52.78 28.95 11.37
CA GLN A 14 51.67 29.88 11.11
C GLN A 14 51.63 30.91 12.25
N GLN A 15 52.03 32.14 11.92
CA GLN A 15 51.81 33.29 12.78
C GLN A 15 50.30 33.47 13.05
N PRO A 16 49.88 33.77 14.29
CA PRO A 16 48.49 34.13 14.55
C PRO A 16 48.16 35.42 13.81
N GLN A 17 47.17 35.38 12.92
CA GLN A 17 46.69 36.59 12.25
C GLN A 17 46.26 37.64 13.29
N PRO A 18 46.58 38.93 13.11
CA PRO A 18 46.14 39.96 14.02
C PRO A 18 44.62 40.08 13.96
N GLN A 19 43.92 39.77 15.06
CA GLN A 19 42.51 40.08 15.22
C GLN A 19 42.33 41.60 15.10
N ARG A 20 41.83 42.08 13.95
CA ARG A 20 41.46 43.48 13.74
C ARG A 20 40.49 43.91 14.84
N ARG A 21 40.94 44.78 15.74
CA ARG A 21 40.08 45.43 16.73
C ARG A 21 39.25 46.48 16.01
N PHE A 22 38.02 46.15 15.64
CA PHE A 22 37.09 47.11 15.05
C PHE A 22 36.74 48.20 16.07
N THR A 23 36.74 49.46 15.64
CA THR A 23 36.22 50.55 16.46
C THR A 23 34.69 50.51 16.47
N ILE A 24 34.05 51.12 17.47
CA ILE A 24 32.58 51.22 17.55
C ILE A 24 32.00 51.87 16.28
N THR A 25 32.73 52.81 15.69
CA THR A 25 32.35 53.48 14.44
C THR A 25 32.37 52.53 13.25
N ASP A 26 33.38 51.67 13.16
CA ASP A 26 33.47 50.65 12.11
C ASP A 26 32.30 49.65 12.21
N LEU A 27 31.97 49.23 13.43
CA LEU A 27 30.83 48.34 13.68
C LEU A 27 29.49 48.98 13.31
N LYS A 28 29.32 50.29 13.57
CA LYS A 28 28.12 51.03 13.14
C LYS A 28 28.00 51.12 11.63
N HIS A 29 29.11 51.38 10.93
CA HIS A 29 29.13 51.41 9.48
C HIS A 29 28.79 50.04 8.89
N GLN A 30 29.42 48.98 9.39
CA GLN A 30 29.14 47.61 8.98
C GLN A 30 27.68 47.22 9.25
N ALA A 31 27.11 47.59 10.40
CA ALA A 31 25.71 47.33 10.70
C ALA A 31 24.76 48.07 9.73
N ALA A 32 25.05 49.35 9.45
CA ALA A 32 24.26 50.13 8.50
C ALA A 32 24.31 49.55 7.08
N GLU A 33 25.51 49.12 6.62
CA GLU A 33 25.66 48.44 5.34
C GLU A 33 24.98 47.07 5.32
N TYR A 34 25.05 46.31 6.41
CA TYR A 34 24.39 45.01 6.53
C TYR A 34 22.87 45.13 6.39
N TYR A 35 22.24 46.04 7.14
CA TYR A 35 20.79 46.23 7.04
C TYR A 35 20.36 46.80 5.69
N ARG A 36 21.14 47.71 5.11
CA ARG A 36 20.86 48.29 3.79
C ARG A 36 20.97 47.24 2.68
N SER A 37 21.99 46.38 2.72
CA SER A 37 22.19 45.29 1.77
C SER A 37 21.09 44.22 1.83
N ASN A 38 20.34 44.15 2.94
CA ASN A 38 19.19 43.25 3.11
C ASN A 38 17.84 44.00 3.02
N GLU A 39 17.83 45.24 2.51
CA GLU A 39 16.62 46.08 2.34
C GLU A 39 15.78 46.34 3.61
N VAL A 40 16.30 46.03 4.80
CA VAL A 40 15.53 46.06 6.06
C VAL A 40 14.89 47.43 6.33
N PRO A 41 15.59 48.58 6.19
CA PRO A 41 14.99 49.88 6.44
C PRO A 41 13.84 50.21 5.47
N GLN A 42 14.02 49.89 4.19
CA GLN A 42 13.02 50.16 3.16
C GLN A 42 11.75 49.33 3.40
N ARG A 43 11.90 48.02 3.68
CA ARG A 43 10.75 47.14 3.98
C ARG A 43 10.01 47.56 5.25
N LEU A 44 10.73 48.04 6.27
CA LEU A 44 10.13 48.54 7.50
C LEU A 44 9.36 49.85 7.25
N GLU A 45 9.89 50.76 6.45
CA GLU A 45 9.19 51.99 6.07
C GLU A 45 7.93 51.70 5.25
N GLU A 46 8.00 50.79 4.28
CA GLU A 46 6.86 50.34 3.47
C GLU A 46 5.71 49.83 4.34
N VAL A 47 5.99 48.90 5.27
CA VAL A 47 4.95 48.33 6.13
C VAL A 47 4.40 49.34 7.13
N LEU A 48 5.23 50.19 7.72
CA LEU A 48 4.77 51.23 8.66
C LEU A 48 3.86 52.25 7.96
N ASN A 49 4.21 52.65 6.75
CA ASN A 49 3.39 53.55 5.94
C ASN A 49 2.05 52.90 5.57
N ALA A 50 2.06 51.64 5.16
CA ALA A 50 0.82 50.90 4.86
C ALA A 50 -0.08 50.76 6.09
N MET A 51 0.49 50.39 7.24
CA MET A 51 -0.23 50.20 8.50
C MET A 51 -0.86 51.48 9.04
N PHE A 52 -0.24 52.65 8.81
CA PHE A 52 -0.81 53.94 9.21
C PHE A 52 -2.21 54.16 8.60
N TYR A 53 -2.39 53.77 7.33
CA TYR A 53 -3.68 53.87 6.64
C TYR A 53 -4.62 52.71 6.97
N GLN A 54 -4.09 51.47 7.03
CA GLN A 54 -4.91 50.28 7.28
C GLN A 54 -5.43 50.16 8.72
N ARG A 55 -4.70 50.73 9.69
CA ARG A 55 -5.03 50.68 11.13
C ARG A 55 -5.42 49.28 11.62
N PRO A 56 -4.56 48.27 11.46
CA PRO A 56 -4.86 46.91 11.90
C PRO A 56 -5.08 46.87 13.43
N GLU A 57 -6.01 46.02 13.88
CA GLU A 57 -6.28 45.83 15.32
C GLU A 57 -5.08 45.25 16.06
N ASP A 58 -4.38 44.29 15.44
CA ASP A 58 -3.12 43.73 15.93
C ASP A 58 -1.93 44.22 15.08
N PHE A 59 -1.24 45.21 15.62
CA PHE A 59 -0.08 45.84 14.98
C PHE A 59 1.07 44.84 14.77
N TYR A 60 1.38 44.03 15.79
CA TYR A 60 2.52 43.12 15.75
C TYR A 60 2.20 41.85 14.95
N GLY A 61 0.96 41.37 15.00
CA GLY A 61 0.49 40.28 14.14
C GLY A 61 0.59 40.65 12.66
N HIS A 62 0.21 41.87 12.29
CA HIS A 62 0.34 42.34 10.91
C HIS A 62 1.81 42.42 10.46
N LEU A 63 2.71 42.98 11.30
CA LEU A 63 4.14 42.99 11.02
C LEU A 63 4.70 41.57 10.87
N ALA A 64 4.28 40.64 11.72
CA ALA A 64 4.72 39.25 11.66
C ALA A 64 4.30 38.55 10.36
N ASN A 65 3.07 38.80 9.89
CA ASN A 65 2.57 38.26 8.63
C ASN A 65 3.31 38.88 7.42
N TYR A 66 3.49 40.19 7.42
CA TYR A 66 4.24 40.89 6.37
C TYR A 66 5.68 40.37 6.25
N PHE A 67 6.43 40.33 7.35
CA PHE A 67 7.81 39.81 7.31
C PHE A 67 7.88 38.29 7.11
N SER A 68 6.81 37.55 7.38
CA SER A 68 6.72 36.14 7.01
C SER A 68 6.77 35.96 5.49
N GLU A 69 6.05 36.77 4.74
CA GLU A 69 6.02 36.69 3.26
C GLU A 69 7.37 37.01 2.64
N LEU A 70 8.16 37.88 3.30
CA LEU A 70 9.53 38.21 2.90
C LEU A 70 10.57 37.17 3.35
N SER A 71 10.18 36.21 4.19
CA SER A 71 11.11 35.21 4.73
C SER A 71 11.50 34.18 3.67
N LYS A 72 12.73 33.65 3.77
CA LYS A 72 13.17 32.57 2.87
C LYS A 72 12.22 31.38 2.94
N PRO A 73 11.96 30.71 1.81
CA PRO A 73 11.07 29.56 1.78
C PRO A 73 11.59 28.45 2.69
N PRO A 74 10.70 27.67 3.32
CA PRO A 74 11.08 26.48 4.07
C PRO A 74 11.90 25.52 3.23
N VAL A 75 12.93 24.93 3.83
CA VAL A 75 13.76 23.90 3.20
C VAL A 75 13.92 22.70 4.10
N ILE A 76 13.99 21.51 3.51
CA ILE A 76 14.25 20.27 4.22
C ILE A 76 15.64 20.33 4.86
N THR A 77 15.73 19.89 6.12
CA THR A 77 16.98 19.82 6.88
C THR A 77 17.34 18.41 7.32
N LYS A 78 16.34 17.54 7.45
CA LYS A 78 16.55 16.17 7.92
C LYS A 78 15.36 15.29 7.55
N LEU A 79 15.64 14.09 7.07
CA LEU A 79 14.72 12.97 6.96
C LEU A 79 15.09 11.91 8.01
N VAL A 80 14.08 11.22 8.55
CA VAL A 80 14.30 10.10 9.47
C VAL A 80 13.31 8.98 9.13
N GLY A 81 13.84 7.83 8.72
CA GLY A 81 13.10 6.58 8.56
C GLY A 81 13.06 5.80 9.87
N LYS A 82 11.89 5.27 10.23
CA LYS A 82 11.68 4.44 11.43
C LYS A 82 10.83 3.22 11.11
N LYS A 83 11.11 2.12 11.81
CA LYS A 83 10.24 0.93 11.84
C LYS A 83 9.10 1.19 12.82
N VAL A 84 7.86 1.04 12.37
CA VAL A 84 6.62 1.12 13.16
C VAL A 84 5.75 -0.10 12.87
N LEU A 85 4.61 -0.24 13.55
CA LEU A 85 3.65 -1.31 13.29
C LEU A 85 2.38 -0.75 12.62
N ASP A 86 1.84 -1.49 11.67
CA ASP A 86 0.58 -1.17 11.00
C ASP A 86 -0.66 -1.57 11.83
N GLY A 87 -1.86 -1.39 11.25
CA GLY A 87 -3.13 -1.68 11.91
C GLY A 87 -3.36 -3.16 12.25
N ILE A 88 -2.56 -4.08 11.70
CA ILE A 88 -2.62 -5.52 11.98
C ILE A 88 -1.38 -6.03 12.73
N GLY A 89 -0.53 -5.11 13.20
CA GLY A 89 0.65 -5.42 14.01
C GLY A 89 1.87 -5.86 13.20
N ARG A 90 1.88 -5.66 11.88
CA ARG A 90 3.04 -5.98 11.03
C ARG A 90 3.99 -4.80 10.95
N PRO A 91 5.31 -5.03 10.86
CA PRO A 91 6.27 -3.97 10.61
C PRO A 91 5.96 -3.19 9.33
N THR A 92 6.09 -1.86 9.41
CA THR A 92 6.06 -0.95 8.27
C THR A 92 6.97 0.27 8.52
N LEU A 93 7.05 1.15 7.52
CA LEU A 93 7.93 2.30 7.48
C LEU A 93 7.19 3.60 7.82
N GLU A 94 7.76 4.39 8.72
CA GLU A 94 7.44 5.80 8.95
C GLU A 94 8.59 6.70 8.48
N VAL A 95 8.27 7.79 7.76
CA VAL A 95 9.22 8.85 7.38
C VAL A 95 8.84 10.14 8.07
N GLU A 96 9.78 10.72 8.82
CA GLU A 96 9.66 12.04 9.43
C GLU A 96 10.43 13.09 8.64
N VAL A 97 9.83 14.28 8.48
CA VAL A 97 10.44 15.40 7.75
C VAL A 97 10.63 16.58 8.70
N SER A 98 11.86 17.08 8.78
CA SER A 98 12.19 18.32 9.47
C SER A 98 12.60 19.40 8.48
N CYS A 99 12.10 20.61 8.67
CA CYS A 99 12.38 21.76 7.82
C CYS A 99 12.94 22.93 8.64
N ARG A 100 13.77 23.75 8.00
CA ARG A 100 14.13 25.08 8.49
C ARG A 100 13.05 26.05 8.04
N VAL A 101 12.28 26.57 8.98
CA VAL A 101 11.21 27.57 8.77
C VAL A 101 11.60 28.82 9.55
N ARG A 102 11.77 29.95 8.86
CA ARG A 102 12.16 31.24 9.47
C ARG A 102 13.38 31.12 10.41
N ASN A 103 14.42 30.45 9.92
CA ASN A 103 15.67 30.15 10.64
C ASN A 103 15.54 29.22 11.88
N CYS A 104 14.37 28.61 12.10
CA CYS A 104 14.16 27.59 13.14
C CYS A 104 14.01 26.22 12.50
N VAL A 105 14.74 25.21 13.00
CA VAL A 105 14.52 23.82 12.60
C VAL A 105 13.33 23.26 13.37
N LYS A 106 12.35 22.71 12.65
CA LYS A 106 11.14 22.10 13.23
C LYS A 106 10.85 20.78 12.54
N ARG A 107 10.45 19.77 13.32
CA ARG A 107 9.76 18.58 12.79
C ARG A 107 8.39 19.02 12.31
N ILE A 108 8.09 18.82 11.03
CA ILE A 108 6.83 19.30 10.43
C ILE A 108 5.78 18.20 10.48
N CYS A 109 6.05 17.04 9.89
CA CYS A 109 5.13 15.93 9.88
C CYS A 109 5.85 14.58 9.76
N SER A 110 5.05 13.50 9.82
CA SER A 110 5.47 12.16 9.43
C SER A 110 4.42 11.50 8.54
N SER A 111 4.85 10.50 7.78
CA SER A 111 3.97 9.66 6.97
C SER A 111 4.32 8.19 7.14
N MET A 112 3.32 7.34 6.96
CA MET A 112 3.44 5.89 6.94
C MET A 112 2.86 5.37 5.64
N ILE A 113 3.32 4.20 5.20
CA ILE A 113 2.77 3.47 4.07
C ILE A 113 2.40 2.05 4.51
N SER A 114 1.45 1.40 3.83
CA SER A 114 1.21 -0.03 4.02
C SER A 114 2.36 -0.81 3.41
N SER A 115 2.80 -1.88 4.09
CA SER A 115 3.72 -2.83 3.49
C SER A 115 2.98 -3.69 2.47
N HIS A 116 3.65 -3.97 1.35
CA HIS A 116 3.21 -5.01 0.43
C HIS A 116 3.24 -6.35 1.16
N ALA A 117 2.19 -7.14 1.07
CA ALA A 117 2.13 -8.47 1.65
C ALA A 117 1.40 -9.40 0.69
N GLU A 118 2.10 -10.40 0.18
CA GLU A 118 1.56 -11.39 -0.78
C GLU A 118 1.11 -12.67 -0.08
N ILE A 119 0.93 -12.63 1.24
CA ILE A 119 0.49 -13.80 1.99
C ILE A 119 -0.99 -14.07 1.67
N LEU A 120 -1.24 -15.08 0.85
CA LEU A 120 -2.53 -15.76 0.77
C LEU A 120 -2.97 -16.18 2.17
N GLU A 121 -4.25 -16.00 2.53
CA GLU A 121 -4.76 -16.30 3.88
C GLU A 121 -4.56 -17.78 4.33
N ASN A 122 -4.21 -18.67 3.40
CA ASN A 122 -3.90 -20.09 3.60
C ASN A 122 -2.40 -20.44 3.46
N ALA A 123 -1.50 -19.45 3.43
CA ALA A 123 -0.07 -19.68 3.28
C ALA A 123 0.46 -20.62 4.39
N SER A 124 1.44 -21.45 4.05
CA SER A 124 2.09 -22.29 5.05
C SER A 124 2.85 -21.44 6.07
N PRO A 125 3.07 -21.91 7.31
CA PRO A 125 3.87 -21.18 8.29
C PRO A 125 5.24 -20.77 7.75
N GLU A 126 5.87 -21.62 6.94
CA GLU A 126 7.18 -21.34 6.34
C GLU A 126 7.13 -20.19 5.32
N ALA A 127 6.04 -20.12 4.54
CA ALA A 127 5.81 -19.03 3.60
C ALA A 127 5.50 -17.70 4.31
N ILE A 128 4.75 -17.76 5.42
CA ILE A 128 4.51 -16.60 6.29
C ILE A 128 5.84 -16.11 6.85
N ASP A 129 6.62 -16.99 7.47
CA ASP A 129 7.92 -16.64 8.06
C ASP A 129 8.90 -16.11 7.00
N ALA A 130 8.83 -16.61 5.76
CA ALA A 130 9.64 -16.10 4.66
C ALA A 130 9.25 -14.67 4.26
N ASP A 131 7.95 -14.40 4.08
CA ASP A 131 7.43 -13.05 3.81
C ASP A 131 7.76 -12.09 4.96
N GLU A 132 7.66 -12.53 6.23
CA GLU A 132 8.03 -11.68 7.36
C GLU A 132 9.51 -11.28 7.33
N ARG A 133 10.40 -12.22 7.02
CA ARG A 133 11.85 -11.95 6.89
C ARG A 133 12.14 -11.01 5.72
N GLU A 134 11.52 -11.25 4.56
CA GLU A 134 11.67 -10.39 3.38
C GLU A 134 11.18 -8.97 3.68
N ARG A 135 10.03 -8.85 4.34
CA ARG A 135 9.48 -7.57 4.78
C ARG A 135 10.41 -6.85 5.75
N GLU A 136 10.96 -7.55 6.74
CA GLU A 136 11.91 -6.95 7.68
C GLU A 136 13.18 -6.43 6.99
N GLU A 137 13.74 -7.20 6.05
CA GLU A 137 14.92 -6.77 5.30
C GLU A 137 14.58 -5.59 4.37
N SER A 138 13.43 -5.62 3.69
CA SER A 138 12.96 -4.52 2.84
C SER A 138 12.77 -3.22 3.64
N ILE A 139 12.22 -3.29 4.85
CA ILE A 139 12.07 -2.13 5.75
C ILE A 139 13.44 -1.62 6.21
N LYS A 140 14.37 -2.52 6.56
CA LYS A 140 15.72 -2.15 6.96
C LYS A 140 16.43 -1.39 5.84
N ILE A 141 16.39 -1.92 4.62
CA ILE A 141 16.95 -1.27 3.43
C ILE A 141 16.26 0.08 3.18
N ALA A 142 14.93 0.16 3.31
CA ALA A 142 14.21 1.42 3.16
C ALA A 142 14.68 2.49 4.17
N ILE A 143 14.87 2.10 5.44
CA ILE A 143 15.36 2.99 6.50
C ILE A 143 16.78 3.48 6.19
N GLU A 144 17.66 2.60 5.70
CA GLU A 144 19.01 2.95 5.26
C GLU A 144 18.95 3.97 4.11
N TRP A 145 18.13 3.73 3.09
CA TRP A 145 17.96 4.68 1.97
C TRP A 145 17.52 6.05 2.48
N ILE A 146 16.56 6.09 3.40
CA ILE A 146 16.02 7.34 3.94
C ILE A 146 17.05 8.08 4.79
N ASN A 147 17.71 7.39 5.72
CA ASN A 147 18.61 8.01 6.69
C ASN A 147 19.95 8.42 6.07
N GLU A 148 20.32 7.82 4.93
CA GLU A 148 21.57 8.09 4.22
C GLU A 148 21.29 8.81 2.89
N SER A 149 21.18 8.06 1.79
CA SER A 149 21.19 8.61 0.42
C SER A 149 20.09 9.65 0.17
N LEU A 150 18.86 9.37 0.57
CA LEU A 150 17.73 10.28 0.37
C LEU A 150 17.85 11.50 1.29
N ASN A 151 18.28 11.31 2.54
CA ASN A 151 18.51 12.45 3.44
C ASN A 151 19.54 13.42 2.86
N GLU A 152 20.65 12.93 2.32
CA GLU A 152 21.65 13.78 1.65
C GLU A 152 21.10 14.47 0.40
N MET A 153 20.35 13.74 -0.42
CA MET A 153 19.76 14.25 -1.66
C MET A 153 18.76 15.40 -1.43
N PHE A 154 17.95 15.31 -0.38
CA PHE A 154 16.82 16.23 -0.17
C PHE A 154 17.13 17.42 0.75
N ILE A 155 18.27 17.43 1.44
CA ILE A 155 18.67 18.59 2.26
C ILE A 155 18.76 19.86 1.39
N GLY A 156 18.08 20.92 1.84
CA GLY A 156 18.03 22.20 1.15
C GLY A 156 16.94 22.31 0.09
N LEU A 157 16.25 21.23 -0.27
CA LEU A 157 15.13 21.28 -1.20
C LEU A 157 13.89 21.87 -0.53
N GLN A 158 13.08 22.60 -1.30
CA GLN A 158 11.78 23.09 -0.84
C GLN A 158 10.77 21.93 -0.90
N PRO A 159 10.13 21.56 0.23
CA PRO A 159 9.15 20.47 0.23
C PRO A 159 7.89 20.79 -0.57
N THR A 160 7.66 22.07 -0.89
CA THR A 160 6.51 22.54 -1.68
C THR A 160 6.65 22.28 -3.19
N ASP A 161 7.82 21.85 -3.65
CA ASP A 161 8.11 21.50 -5.04
C ASP A 161 7.99 19.97 -5.22
N GLN A 162 6.75 19.48 -5.20
CA GLN A 162 6.46 18.05 -5.23
C GLN A 162 6.94 17.40 -6.54
N HIS A 163 6.78 18.06 -7.68
CA HIS A 163 7.21 17.53 -8.99
C HIS A 163 8.70 17.22 -8.98
N LYS A 164 9.53 18.20 -8.59
CA LYS A 164 10.99 17.99 -8.52
C LYS A 164 11.37 16.92 -7.51
N ALA A 165 10.65 16.85 -6.39
CA ALA A 165 10.93 15.82 -5.39
C ALA A 165 10.62 14.41 -5.91
N ASP A 166 9.49 14.23 -6.58
CA ASP A 166 9.08 12.95 -7.17
C ASP A 166 9.94 12.56 -8.38
N GLU A 167 10.41 13.52 -9.17
CA GLU A 167 11.39 13.30 -10.25
C GLU A 167 12.70 12.72 -9.68
N LEU A 168 13.28 13.36 -8.66
CA LEU A 168 14.51 12.88 -8.01
C LEU A 168 14.32 11.50 -7.35
N LEU A 169 13.17 11.27 -6.71
CA LEU A 169 12.81 9.98 -6.15
C LEU A 169 12.68 8.90 -7.25
N GLY A 170 12.07 9.23 -8.38
CA GLY A 170 11.94 8.35 -9.54
C GLY A 170 13.29 7.98 -10.16
N GLU A 171 14.17 8.96 -10.35
CA GLU A 171 15.54 8.71 -10.82
C GLU A 171 16.34 7.84 -9.85
N TYR A 172 16.20 8.07 -8.54
CA TYR A 172 16.82 7.24 -7.52
C TYR A 172 16.30 5.80 -7.58
N PHE A 173 14.99 5.64 -7.71
CA PHE A 173 14.34 4.34 -7.81
C PHE A 173 14.78 3.58 -9.06
N ALA A 174 14.80 4.23 -10.23
CA ALA A 174 15.25 3.61 -11.48
C ALA A 174 16.66 3.03 -11.36
N LYS A 175 17.61 3.79 -10.79
CA LYS A 175 18.98 3.31 -10.54
C LYS A 175 19.02 2.11 -9.59
N LYS A 176 18.15 2.08 -8.58
CA LYS A 176 18.07 0.95 -7.63
C LYS A 176 17.43 -0.28 -8.26
N ALA A 177 16.43 -0.09 -9.13
CA ALA A 177 15.78 -1.16 -9.87
C ALA A 177 16.75 -1.82 -10.86
N GLU A 178 17.50 -1.03 -11.64
CA GLU A 178 18.55 -1.53 -12.55
C GLU A 178 19.61 -2.35 -11.79
N ALA A 179 20.13 -1.80 -10.69
CA ALA A 179 21.13 -2.50 -9.86
C ALA A 179 20.59 -3.78 -9.19
N ASP A 180 19.27 -3.87 -8.98
CA ASP A 180 18.62 -5.07 -8.45
C ASP A 180 18.37 -6.12 -9.52
N GLU A 181 18.02 -5.69 -10.74
CA GLU A 181 17.93 -6.56 -11.91
C GLU A 181 19.28 -7.22 -12.22
N GLU A 182 20.36 -6.44 -12.30
CA GLU A 182 21.72 -6.95 -12.50
C GLU A 182 22.12 -7.97 -11.42
N ARG A 183 21.77 -7.71 -10.15
CA ARG A 183 22.04 -8.63 -9.03
C ARG A 183 21.32 -9.96 -9.23
N ARG A 184 20.03 -9.90 -9.58
CA ARG A 184 19.18 -11.08 -9.81
C ARG A 184 19.65 -11.89 -11.01
N GLU A 185 20.11 -11.24 -12.07
CA GLU A 185 20.70 -11.91 -13.23
C GLU A 185 22.00 -12.65 -12.84
N ALA A 186 22.90 -12.00 -12.11
CA ALA A 186 24.13 -12.61 -11.63
C ALA A 186 23.89 -13.79 -10.67
N GLU A 187 22.85 -13.72 -9.82
CA GLU A 187 22.44 -14.83 -8.95
C GLU A 187 21.93 -16.02 -9.77
N LYS A 188 21.09 -15.78 -10.79
CA LYS A 188 20.60 -16.82 -11.71
C LYS A 188 21.74 -17.48 -12.49
N GLU A 189 22.75 -16.73 -12.92
CA GLU A 189 23.93 -17.28 -13.60
C GLU A 189 24.72 -18.20 -12.67
N LYS A 190 24.97 -17.78 -11.43
CA LYS A 190 25.66 -18.61 -10.42
C LYS A 190 24.89 -19.90 -10.10
N GLU A 191 23.56 -19.82 -10.00
CA GLU A 191 22.73 -21.02 -9.77
C GLU A 191 22.81 -22.01 -10.93
N LYS A 192 22.84 -21.52 -12.18
CA LYS A 192 23.03 -22.37 -13.36
C LYS A 192 24.40 -23.02 -13.36
N GLU A 193 25.47 -22.29 -13.02
CA GLU A 193 26.82 -22.85 -12.92
C GLU A 193 26.91 -23.96 -11.84
N ILE A 194 26.23 -23.79 -10.71
CA ILE A 194 26.17 -24.80 -9.64
C ILE A 194 25.39 -26.04 -10.11
N GLN A 195 24.24 -25.85 -10.77
CA GLN A 195 23.44 -26.97 -11.29
C GLN A 195 24.16 -27.74 -12.42
N GLU A 196 24.91 -27.05 -13.28
CA GLU A 196 25.73 -27.69 -14.32
C GLU A 196 26.96 -28.41 -13.73
N ALA A 197 27.54 -27.88 -12.65
CA ALA A 197 28.60 -28.56 -11.89
C ALA A 197 28.09 -29.83 -11.18
N GLU A 198 26.88 -29.82 -10.64
CA GLU A 198 26.25 -31.00 -10.04
C GLU A 198 25.81 -32.04 -11.10
N ALA A 199 25.33 -31.60 -12.26
CA ALA A 199 24.96 -32.49 -13.36
C ALA A 199 26.17 -33.15 -14.05
N SER A 200 27.31 -32.45 -14.14
CA SER A 200 28.56 -33.01 -14.69
C SER A 200 29.28 -33.99 -13.75
N GLY A 201 28.92 -33.99 -12.46
CA GLY A 201 29.38 -34.97 -11.47
C GLY A 201 28.64 -36.32 -11.49
N ALA A 202 27.55 -36.44 -12.25
CA ALA A 202 26.70 -37.63 -12.27
C ALA A 202 26.57 -38.24 -13.68
N SER A 203 27.63 -38.88 -14.20
CA SER A 203 27.47 -39.91 -15.22
C SER A 203 28.63 -40.92 -15.25
N ALA A 204 28.41 -42.12 -14.71
CA ALA A 204 28.87 -43.38 -15.30
C ALA A 204 28.18 -44.61 -14.66
N ALA A 205 27.14 -45.13 -15.31
CA ALA A 205 26.85 -46.58 -15.32
C ALA A 205 25.98 -46.92 -16.55
N PRO A 206 26.37 -47.88 -17.41
CA PRO A 206 25.61 -48.24 -18.60
C PRO A 206 24.56 -49.31 -18.30
N ALA A 207 23.36 -49.17 -18.84
CA ALA A 207 22.33 -50.21 -18.84
C ALA A 207 21.94 -50.59 -20.29
N PRO A 208 21.58 -51.86 -20.55
CA PRO A 208 21.64 -52.45 -21.87
C PRO A 208 20.38 -52.20 -22.73
N SER A 209 20.60 -52.26 -24.03
CA SER A 209 19.63 -52.14 -25.12
C SER A 209 18.56 -53.23 -25.12
N GLY A 210 17.27 -52.82 -25.17
CA GLY A 210 16.11 -53.67 -25.43
C GLY A 210 15.23 -53.10 -26.57
N LYS A 211 14.80 -53.99 -27.48
CA LYS A 211 14.28 -53.73 -28.83
C LYS A 211 12.90 -53.06 -28.91
N LYS A 212 12.72 -52.22 -29.95
CA LYS A 212 11.46 -51.64 -30.46
C LYS A 212 10.41 -52.70 -30.89
N LYS A 213 9.12 -52.36 -30.77
CA LYS A 213 8.11 -52.53 -31.85
C LYS A 213 6.95 -51.51 -31.72
N PRO A 214 6.37 -51.01 -32.82
CA PRO A 214 5.42 -49.89 -32.84
C PRO A 214 3.97 -50.36 -32.99
N ASN A 215 2.98 -49.58 -32.52
CA ASN A 215 1.67 -49.55 -33.18
C ASN A 215 0.79 -48.31 -32.91
N LYS A 216 0.49 -47.62 -34.03
CA LYS A 216 -0.74 -46.95 -34.51
C LYS A 216 -1.74 -46.27 -33.54
N ALA A 217 -1.77 -44.94 -33.72
CA ALA A 217 -2.89 -44.00 -33.81
C ALA A 217 -4.33 -44.47 -33.51
N ALA A 218 -5.00 -43.70 -32.64
CA ALA A 218 -6.43 -43.42 -32.71
C ALA A 218 -6.65 -41.91 -32.58
N LYS A 219 -7.25 -41.32 -33.62
CA LYS A 219 -7.55 -39.90 -33.80
C LYS A 219 -8.84 -39.59 -33.04
N LYS A 220 -8.78 -38.78 -31.98
CA LYS A 220 -9.95 -38.11 -31.40
C LYS A 220 -9.76 -36.61 -31.58
N MET A 221 -10.63 -36.01 -32.40
CA MET A 221 -10.75 -34.56 -32.50
C MET A 221 -11.29 -34.05 -31.17
N SER A 222 -10.43 -33.48 -30.33
CA SER A 222 -10.84 -32.57 -29.27
C SER A 222 -10.62 -31.15 -29.77
N VAL A 223 -11.64 -30.33 -29.61
CA VAL A 223 -11.60 -28.88 -29.82
C VAL A 223 -10.33 -28.33 -29.20
N LEU A 224 -9.59 -27.53 -29.97
CA LEU A 224 -8.37 -26.87 -29.53
C LEU A 224 -8.78 -25.78 -28.51
N GLU A 225 -8.98 -26.16 -27.25
CA GLU A 225 -8.98 -25.21 -26.14
C GLU A 225 -7.64 -24.46 -26.25
N LYS A 226 -7.68 -23.15 -26.52
CA LYS A 226 -6.46 -22.34 -26.51
C LYS A 226 -5.80 -22.53 -25.14
N PRO A 227 -4.52 -22.92 -25.07
CA PRO A 227 -3.80 -22.98 -23.80
C PRO A 227 -3.92 -21.61 -23.13
N ILE A 228 -4.40 -21.58 -21.89
CA ILE A 228 -4.41 -20.34 -21.11
C ILE A 228 -2.96 -19.87 -21.01
N PRO A 229 -2.68 -18.57 -21.29
CA PRO A 229 -1.34 -18.04 -21.13
C PRO A 229 -0.82 -18.35 -19.72
N PRO A 230 0.45 -18.79 -19.59
CA PRO A 230 1.03 -19.11 -18.29
C PRO A 230 0.95 -17.91 -17.35
N ALA A 231 0.97 -18.17 -16.03
CA ALA A 231 1.44 -17.24 -15.00
C ALA A 231 2.26 -16.05 -15.55
N GLU A 232 1.77 -14.80 -15.70
CA GLU A 232 2.75 -13.70 -15.78
C GLU A 232 3.50 -13.77 -14.45
N PRO A 233 4.83 -13.92 -14.48
CA PRO A 233 5.59 -13.93 -13.24
C PRO A 233 5.34 -12.59 -12.54
N THR A 234 5.02 -12.63 -11.25
CA THR A 234 4.83 -11.43 -10.44
C THR A 234 6.02 -10.51 -10.63
N GLU A 235 5.76 -9.24 -10.95
CA GLU A 235 6.83 -8.24 -11.09
C GLU A 235 7.59 -8.17 -9.75
N PRO A 236 8.89 -8.48 -9.75
CA PRO A 236 9.59 -8.67 -8.50
C PRO A 236 9.85 -7.33 -7.83
N VAL A 237 9.26 -7.13 -6.64
CA VAL A 237 9.34 -5.87 -5.90
C VAL A 237 10.80 -5.58 -5.54
N VAL A 238 11.25 -4.36 -5.81
CA VAL A 238 12.59 -3.90 -5.41
C VAL A 238 12.59 -3.67 -3.89
N MET A 239 13.49 -4.33 -3.17
CA MET A 239 13.63 -4.15 -1.72
C MET A 239 13.92 -2.68 -1.38
N GLY A 240 13.24 -2.15 -0.37
CA GLY A 240 13.37 -0.74 0.03
C GLY A 240 12.51 0.25 -0.77
N SER A 241 11.84 -0.18 -1.85
CA SER A 241 11.00 0.67 -2.71
C SER A 241 9.92 1.47 -1.97
N MET A 242 9.41 0.95 -0.85
CA MET A 242 8.47 1.67 0.02
C MET A 242 9.01 3.02 0.54
N ALA A 243 10.33 3.19 0.62
CA ALA A 243 10.94 4.47 0.97
C ALA A 243 10.52 5.59 0.00
N ILE A 244 10.34 5.27 -1.27
CA ILE A 244 9.99 6.23 -2.32
C ILE A 244 8.60 6.80 -2.09
N GLY A 245 7.58 5.94 -2.07
CA GLY A 245 6.20 6.35 -1.84
C GLY A 245 5.99 6.99 -0.48
N CYS A 246 6.65 6.48 0.57
CA CYS A 246 6.52 7.05 1.92
C CYS A 246 7.15 8.45 2.02
N THR A 247 8.32 8.66 1.40
CA THR A 247 8.99 9.97 1.35
C THR A 247 8.20 10.97 0.52
N SER A 248 7.72 10.57 -0.66
CA SER A 248 6.85 11.39 -1.52
C SER A 248 5.61 11.90 -0.79
N LEU A 249 4.89 10.99 -0.10
CA LEU A 249 3.72 11.35 0.69
C LEU A 249 4.06 12.23 1.91
N ALA A 250 5.23 12.02 2.52
CA ALA A 250 5.70 12.87 3.61
C ALA A 250 6.01 14.29 3.14
N PHE A 251 6.52 14.48 1.92
CA PHE A 251 6.71 15.80 1.31
C PHE A 251 5.37 16.49 1.02
N ALA A 252 4.40 15.80 0.43
CA ALA A 252 3.07 16.36 0.20
C ALA A 252 2.41 16.82 1.51
N LYS A 253 2.52 16.03 2.59
CA LYS A 253 2.05 16.42 3.94
C LYS A 253 2.82 17.61 4.51
N THR A 254 4.13 17.64 4.31
CA THR A 254 4.99 18.74 4.76
C THR A 254 4.60 20.04 4.05
N ALA A 255 4.41 20.00 2.74
CA ALA A 255 3.98 21.13 1.92
C ALA A 255 2.61 21.65 2.34
N ALA A 256 1.63 20.76 2.53
CA ALA A 256 0.30 21.13 3.00
C ALA A 256 0.34 21.82 4.37
N THR A 257 1.12 21.27 5.30
CA THR A 257 1.31 21.84 6.66
C THR A 257 1.98 23.21 6.62
N LEU A 258 3.00 23.39 5.77
CA LEU A 258 3.72 24.66 5.64
C LEU A 258 2.90 25.76 4.97
N ARG A 259 1.96 25.37 4.09
CA ARG A 259 1.00 26.27 3.44
C ARG A 259 -0.28 26.50 4.26
N ASP A 260 -0.36 25.93 5.46
CA ASP A 260 -1.54 25.99 6.34
C ASP A 260 -2.84 25.56 5.61
N MET A 261 -2.77 24.44 4.89
CA MET A 261 -3.91 23.90 4.15
C MET A 261 -4.12 22.39 4.39
N PRO A 262 -5.36 21.90 4.26
CA PRO A 262 -5.62 20.47 4.30
C PRO A 262 -4.91 19.70 3.18
N LEU A 263 -4.43 18.49 3.48
CA LEU A 263 -3.70 17.64 2.52
C LEU A 263 -4.50 17.37 1.23
N TYR A 264 -5.81 17.12 1.33
CA TYR A 264 -6.64 16.85 0.15
C TYR A 264 -6.67 18.04 -0.82
N LEU A 265 -6.65 19.27 -0.30
CA LEU A 265 -6.64 20.48 -1.12
C LEU A 265 -5.26 20.67 -1.75
N HIS A 266 -4.19 20.42 -1.00
CA HIS A 266 -2.84 20.42 -1.55
C HIS A 266 -2.70 19.43 -2.72
N ILE A 267 -3.18 18.19 -2.56
CA ILE A 267 -3.18 17.17 -3.63
C ILE A 267 -3.99 17.64 -4.84
N ALA A 268 -5.15 18.26 -4.63
CA ALA A 268 -5.95 18.77 -5.74
C ALA A 268 -5.20 19.87 -6.53
N LEU A 269 -4.48 20.77 -5.85
CA LEU A 269 -3.68 21.82 -6.48
C LEU A 269 -2.49 21.26 -7.28
N LEU A 270 -1.94 20.10 -6.90
CA LEU A 270 -0.89 19.43 -7.68
C LEU A 270 -1.40 18.92 -9.03
N LYS A 271 -2.69 18.55 -9.13
CA LYS A 271 -3.29 18.05 -10.37
C LYS A 271 -3.76 19.16 -11.32
N HIS A 272 -4.07 20.34 -10.79
CA HIS A 272 -4.70 21.44 -11.52
C HIS A 272 -3.77 22.65 -11.74
N ASP A 273 -2.47 22.45 -11.92
CA ASP A 273 -1.49 23.52 -12.14
C ASP A 273 -1.61 24.69 -11.13
N GLN A 274 -1.91 24.35 -9.87
CA GLN A 274 -2.17 25.29 -8.75
C GLN A 274 -3.48 26.12 -8.84
N GLU A 275 -4.41 25.81 -9.72
CA GLU A 275 -5.77 26.36 -9.67
C GLU A 275 -6.64 25.59 -8.66
N SER A 276 -7.35 26.31 -7.79
CA SER A 276 -8.27 25.68 -6.86
C SER A 276 -9.48 25.10 -7.62
N PRO A 277 -9.81 23.81 -7.42
CA PRO A 277 -11.00 23.24 -8.04
C PRO A 277 -12.25 23.93 -7.49
N LYS A 278 -13.20 24.25 -8.39
CA LYS A 278 -14.48 24.86 -8.02
C LYS A 278 -15.31 23.96 -7.11
N GLU A 279 -15.21 22.64 -7.32
CA GLU A 279 -15.95 21.62 -6.59
C GLU A 279 -15.04 20.40 -6.37
N LEU A 280 -15.21 19.74 -5.22
CA LEU A 280 -14.54 18.49 -4.88
C LEU A 280 -15.59 17.40 -4.68
N ALA A 281 -15.36 16.23 -5.28
CA ALA A 281 -16.22 15.08 -5.11
C ALA A 281 -15.75 14.23 -3.92
N LEU A 282 -16.69 13.79 -3.08
CA LEU A 282 -16.41 12.78 -2.07
C LEU A 282 -16.59 11.38 -2.69
N PRO A 283 -15.73 10.41 -2.34
CA PRO A 283 -15.84 9.05 -2.86
C PRO A 283 -17.07 8.33 -2.29
N LEU A 284 -17.64 7.42 -3.08
CA LEU A 284 -18.69 6.51 -2.62
C LEU A 284 -18.05 5.38 -1.82
N PRO A 285 -18.42 5.16 -0.54
CA PRO A 285 -17.79 4.13 0.26
C PRO A 285 -18.21 2.74 -0.22
N MET A 286 -17.24 1.85 -0.41
CA MET A 286 -17.44 0.42 -0.66
C MET A 286 -16.91 -0.34 0.54
N ALA A 287 -17.78 -1.00 1.30
CA ALA A 287 -17.41 -1.64 2.56
C ALA A 287 -17.57 -3.17 2.48
N THR A 288 -16.47 -3.91 2.67
CA THR A 288 -16.50 -5.37 2.75
C THR A 288 -17.21 -5.83 4.03
N VAL A 289 -18.32 -6.56 3.87
CA VAL A 289 -19.14 -7.07 5.00
C VAL A 289 -18.91 -8.55 5.26
N LEU A 290 -18.48 -9.30 4.24
CA LEU A 290 -18.23 -10.74 4.30
C LEU A 290 -16.97 -11.10 3.50
N SER A 291 -16.17 -12.01 4.06
CA SER A 291 -15.12 -12.74 3.35
C SER A 291 -15.53 -14.20 3.21
N CYS A 292 -15.58 -14.70 1.97
CA CYS A 292 -16.17 -16.00 1.60
C CYS A 292 -15.30 -16.80 0.61
N GLY A 293 -14.05 -16.38 0.37
CA GLY A 293 -13.20 -16.98 -0.66
C GLY A 293 -12.66 -18.36 -0.30
N LYS A 294 -11.71 -18.84 -1.12
CA LYS A 294 -10.99 -20.12 -0.96
C LYS A 294 -10.33 -20.33 0.42
N SER A 295 -10.06 -19.26 1.16
CA SER A 295 -9.53 -19.28 2.53
C SER A 295 -10.58 -19.40 3.63
N SER A 296 -11.84 -19.27 3.26
CA SER A 296 -12.98 -19.42 4.15
C SER A 296 -13.38 -20.89 4.26
N PRO A 297 -14.04 -21.31 5.37
CA PRO A 297 -14.61 -22.64 5.45
C PRO A 297 -15.68 -22.86 4.37
N GLY A 298 -16.11 -24.10 4.13
CA GLY A 298 -17.16 -24.39 3.15
C GLY A 298 -16.63 -24.80 1.77
N LYS A 299 -17.49 -24.74 0.75
CA LYS A 299 -17.16 -25.16 -0.63
C LYS A 299 -17.07 -24.01 -1.61
N LEU A 300 -17.64 -22.86 -1.28
CA LEU A 300 -17.61 -21.69 -2.15
C LEU A 300 -16.19 -21.12 -2.18
N ASN A 301 -15.61 -21.01 -3.39
CA ASN A 301 -14.30 -20.38 -3.58
C ASN A 301 -14.43 -19.00 -4.23
N LEU A 302 -15.35 -18.83 -5.20
CA LEU A 302 -15.68 -17.55 -5.82
C LEU A 302 -16.38 -16.62 -4.82
N LEU A 303 -16.30 -15.30 -5.03
CA LEU A 303 -16.79 -14.26 -4.10
C LEU A 303 -15.90 -14.12 -2.85
N LYS A 304 -14.59 -13.87 -3.06
CA LYS A 304 -13.64 -13.64 -1.96
C LYS A 304 -14.15 -12.58 -0.98
N GLU A 305 -14.64 -11.46 -1.50
CA GLU A 305 -15.26 -10.42 -0.69
C GLU A 305 -16.62 -10.04 -1.24
N VAL A 306 -17.56 -9.81 -0.34
CA VAL A 306 -18.85 -9.19 -0.66
C VAL A 306 -18.95 -7.85 0.05
N MET A 307 -19.11 -6.80 -0.75
CA MET A 307 -19.14 -5.41 -0.35
C MET A 307 -20.54 -4.85 -0.46
N VAL A 308 -20.86 -3.91 0.43
CA VAL A 308 -22.06 -3.07 0.33
C VAL A 308 -21.67 -1.67 -0.08
N ILE A 309 -22.48 -1.09 -0.96
CA ILE A 309 -22.28 0.23 -1.54
C ILE A 309 -23.57 1.02 -1.29
N PRO A 310 -23.56 2.09 -0.49
CA PRO A 310 -24.74 2.92 -0.31
C PRO A 310 -25.00 3.74 -1.58
N PRO A 311 -26.23 4.26 -1.77
CA PRO A 311 -26.57 5.04 -2.95
C PRO A 311 -25.88 6.39 -2.97
N HIS A 312 -25.58 6.87 -4.18
CA HIS A 312 -24.79 8.08 -4.41
C HIS A 312 -25.45 9.38 -3.93
N TRP A 313 -26.77 9.39 -3.69
CA TRP A 313 -27.48 10.56 -3.17
C TRP A 313 -27.37 10.71 -1.65
N LEU A 314 -26.83 9.71 -0.94
CA LEU A 314 -26.60 9.83 0.50
C LEU A 314 -25.31 10.60 0.78
N PRO A 315 -25.32 11.54 1.74
CA PRO A 315 -24.09 12.09 2.29
C PRO A 315 -23.18 10.96 2.79
N VAL A 316 -21.86 11.05 2.55
CA VAL A 316 -20.89 9.99 2.89
C VAL A 316 -21.02 9.52 4.34
N LYS A 317 -21.28 10.44 5.28
CA LYS A 317 -21.52 10.09 6.69
C LYS A 317 -22.66 9.08 6.86
N GLN A 318 -23.80 9.34 6.22
CA GLN A 318 -24.96 8.44 6.26
C GLN A 318 -24.70 7.15 5.48
N GLY A 319 -23.93 7.22 4.39
CA GLY A 319 -23.47 6.04 3.65
C GLY A 319 -22.64 5.11 4.53
N VAL A 320 -21.68 5.65 5.29
CA VAL A 320 -20.85 4.88 6.24
C VAL A 320 -21.70 4.30 7.38
N GLU A 321 -22.59 5.10 7.98
CA GLU A 321 -23.51 4.63 9.03
C GLU A 321 -24.36 3.46 8.54
N ARG A 322 -24.88 3.54 7.31
CA ARG A 322 -25.64 2.46 6.66
C ARG A 322 -24.80 1.18 6.49
N CYS A 323 -23.56 1.29 6.01
CA CYS A 323 -22.66 0.14 5.89
C CYS A 323 -22.41 -0.54 7.26
N VAL A 324 -22.22 0.25 8.32
CA VAL A 324 -22.02 -0.25 9.69
C VAL A 324 -23.26 -0.96 10.22
N ASP A 325 -24.46 -0.42 9.98
CA ASP A 325 -25.71 -1.04 10.41
C ASP A 325 -25.94 -2.39 9.72
N ILE A 326 -25.68 -2.48 8.41
CA ILE A 326 -25.75 -3.73 7.65
C ILE A 326 -24.73 -4.74 8.18
N GLN A 327 -23.48 -4.32 8.41
CA GLN A 327 -22.44 -5.18 8.98
C GLN A 327 -22.89 -5.76 10.34
N ARG A 328 -23.45 -4.92 11.22
CA ARG A 328 -23.94 -5.35 12.54
C ARG A 328 -25.08 -6.36 12.43
N GLU A 329 -26.03 -6.14 11.51
CA GLU A 329 -27.15 -7.06 11.31
C GLU A 329 -26.69 -8.38 10.69
N VAL A 330 -25.76 -8.36 9.72
CA VAL A 330 -25.11 -9.55 9.17
C VAL A 330 -24.42 -10.36 10.27
N MET A 331 -23.65 -9.68 11.15
CA MET A 331 -22.99 -10.34 12.29
C MET A 331 -23.98 -11.03 13.24
N LYS A 332 -25.13 -10.39 13.49
CA LYS A 332 -26.22 -10.89 14.33
C LYS A 332 -26.95 -12.07 13.70
N LEU A 333 -27.28 -12.01 12.41
CA LEU A 333 -27.89 -13.13 11.69
C LEU A 333 -26.99 -14.37 11.72
N LEU A 334 -25.69 -14.18 11.47
CA LEU A 334 -24.73 -15.26 11.52
C LEU A 334 -24.55 -15.86 12.93
N SER A 335 -24.81 -15.12 14.01
CA SER A 335 -24.65 -15.65 15.39
C SER A 335 -25.88 -16.44 15.86
N GLN A 336 -27.04 -16.12 15.31
CA GLN A 336 -28.28 -16.83 15.58
C GLN A 336 -28.28 -18.22 14.92
N THR A 337 -27.78 -18.32 13.68
CA THR A 337 -27.73 -19.60 12.95
C THR A 337 -26.78 -20.62 13.59
N THR A 338 -25.72 -20.19 14.27
CA THR A 338 -24.76 -21.07 14.95
C THR A 338 -25.20 -21.60 16.32
N ASN A 339 -26.23 -21.00 16.93
CA ASN A 339 -26.69 -21.34 18.29
C ASN A 339 -27.89 -22.29 18.32
N MET A 340 -28.33 -22.84 17.18
CA MET A 340 -29.38 -23.84 17.14
C MET A 340 -28.79 -25.25 17.36
N PRO A 341 -29.08 -25.95 18.47
CA PRO A 341 -28.79 -27.37 18.56
C PRO A 341 -29.71 -28.12 17.61
N SER A 342 -29.14 -28.88 16.68
CA SER A 342 -29.87 -29.78 15.80
C SER A 342 -30.69 -30.78 16.63
N SER A 343 -32.00 -30.55 16.76
CA SER A 343 -32.95 -31.52 17.28
C SER A 343 -33.77 -32.06 16.12
N VAL A 344 -33.64 -33.35 15.78
CA VAL A 344 -34.73 -34.34 15.68
C VAL A 344 -34.07 -35.72 15.57
N GLY A 345 -34.35 -36.59 16.54
CA GLY A 345 -33.89 -37.99 16.56
C GLY A 345 -34.29 -38.65 17.88
N GLU A 346 -35.56 -39.03 18.00
CA GLU A 346 -36.10 -39.77 19.13
C GLU A 346 -35.43 -41.16 19.27
N GLY A 347 -34.87 -41.44 20.45
CA GLY A 347 -34.31 -42.75 20.80
C GLY A 347 -34.01 -42.82 22.31
N LYS A 348 -34.59 -43.81 22.99
CA LYS A 348 -34.84 -43.86 24.44
C LYS A 348 -33.76 -44.63 25.22
N LYS A 349 -33.21 -44.01 26.29
CA LYS A 349 -32.51 -44.57 27.50
C LYS A 349 -31.19 -45.37 27.23
N THR A 350 -30.07 -45.23 27.94
CA THR A 350 -29.79 -45.23 29.41
C THR A 350 -28.39 -44.67 29.75
N SER A 351 -28.22 -44.30 31.04
CA SER A 351 -27.00 -44.24 31.89
C SER A 351 -25.93 -43.15 31.72
N ARG A 352 -25.97 -42.22 32.69
CA ARG A 352 -24.92 -41.63 33.56
C ARG A 352 -23.47 -41.42 33.08
N ASP A 353 -23.00 -40.23 33.45
CA ASP A 353 -21.62 -39.79 33.70
C ASP A 353 -20.69 -39.58 32.51
N ALA A 354 -20.87 -38.42 31.86
CA ALA A 354 -19.76 -37.64 31.32
C ALA A 354 -20.19 -36.17 31.24
N ALA A 355 -19.57 -35.31 32.04
CA ALA A 355 -19.61 -33.87 31.84
C ALA A 355 -18.94 -33.55 30.49
N LYS A 356 -19.73 -33.63 29.40
CA LYS A 356 -19.33 -33.10 28.10
C LYS A 356 -19.22 -31.59 28.25
N LYS A 357 -17.99 -31.08 28.27
CA LYS A 357 -17.67 -29.70 27.93
C LYS A 357 -18.57 -29.31 26.75
N ALA A 358 -19.42 -28.30 26.95
CA ALA A 358 -20.10 -27.65 25.85
C ALA A 358 -19.02 -27.28 24.80
N PRO A 359 -19.28 -27.49 23.49
CA PRO A 359 -18.36 -26.99 22.48
C PRO A 359 -18.23 -25.48 22.71
N SER A 360 -16.99 -25.02 22.91
CA SER A 360 -16.69 -23.61 22.96
C SER A 360 -17.31 -22.94 21.73
N PRO A 361 -17.97 -21.78 21.86
CA PRO A 361 -18.48 -21.07 20.70
C PRO A 361 -17.30 -20.84 19.75
N VAL A 362 -17.43 -21.31 18.52
CA VAL A 362 -16.40 -21.08 17.48
C VAL A 362 -16.25 -19.57 17.38
N LEU A 363 -15.10 -19.06 17.82
CA LEU A 363 -14.78 -17.65 17.71
C LEU A 363 -14.81 -17.32 16.22
N LYS A 364 -15.80 -16.53 15.77
CA LYS A 364 -15.87 -16.14 14.37
C LYS A 364 -14.59 -15.39 14.05
N LYS A 365 -13.79 -15.93 13.13
CA LYS A 365 -12.53 -15.31 12.72
C LYS A 365 -12.88 -14.00 11.99
N MET A 366 -12.40 -12.88 12.52
CA MET A 366 -12.43 -11.61 11.80
C MET A 366 -11.26 -11.59 10.82
N SER A 367 -11.49 -11.15 9.59
CA SER A 367 -10.40 -10.92 8.63
C SER A 367 -9.62 -9.67 8.98
N HIS A 368 -8.46 -9.50 8.36
CA HIS A 368 -7.64 -8.29 8.45
C HIS A 368 -8.36 -7.03 7.93
N LEU A 369 -9.41 -7.19 7.12
CA LEU A 369 -10.30 -6.12 6.65
C LEU A 369 -11.39 -5.75 7.67
N GLY A 370 -11.43 -6.40 8.83
CA GLY A 370 -12.44 -6.13 9.87
C GLY A 370 -13.82 -6.72 9.57
N CYS A 371 -13.92 -7.71 8.68
CA CYS A 371 -15.17 -8.39 8.33
C CYS A 371 -15.17 -9.86 8.78
N LEU A 372 -16.35 -10.48 8.84
CA LEU A 372 -16.45 -11.89 9.24
C LEU A 372 -15.98 -12.81 8.11
N VAL A 373 -15.12 -13.77 8.46
CA VAL A 373 -14.80 -14.91 7.62
C VAL A 373 -15.84 -16.00 7.85
N THR A 374 -16.58 -16.37 6.81
CA THR A 374 -17.65 -17.36 6.92
C THR A 374 -17.76 -18.20 5.65
N GLY A 375 -18.29 -19.40 5.83
CA GLY A 375 -18.30 -20.41 4.78
C GLY A 375 -19.66 -20.62 4.18
N PHE A 376 -19.68 -20.80 2.86
CA PHE A 376 -20.89 -21.04 2.10
C PHE A 376 -20.73 -22.23 1.16
N GLU A 377 -21.86 -22.80 0.76
CA GLU A 377 -21.93 -23.97 -0.14
C GLU A 377 -22.32 -23.58 -1.58
N SER A 378 -22.95 -22.42 -1.77
CA SER A 378 -23.35 -21.90 -3.08
C SER A 378 -23.19 -20.38 -3.18
N LEU A 379 -23.19 -19.87 -4.42
CA LEU A 379 -23.02 -18.45 -4.73
C LEU A 379 -24.14 -17.56 -4.18
N GLU A 380 -25.35 -18.11 -4.07
CA GLU A 380 -26.53 -17.37 -3.67
C GLU A 380 -26.61 -17.13 -2.15
N GLN A 381 -26.03 -18.02 -1.34
CA GLN A 381 -26.11 -17.94 0.12
C GLN A 381 -25.54 -16.64 0.73
N PRO A 382 -24.33 -16.16 0.36
CA PRO A 382 -23.82 -14.90 0.91
C PRO A 382 -24.69 -13.71 0.51
N LEU A 383 -25.20 -13.69 -0.73
CA LEU A 383 -26.04 -12.61 -1.23
C LEU A 383 -27.42 -12.61 -0.56
N ALA A 384 -28.01 -13.79 -0.36
CA ALA A 384 -29.28 -13.95 0.36
C ALA A 384 -29.17 -13.56 1.84
N LEU A 385 -28.02 -13.79 2.47
CA LEU A 385 -27.75 -13.32 3.84
C LEU A 385 -27.76 -11.79 3.91
N ILE A 386 -27.09 -11.11 2.97
CA ILE A 386 -27.10 -9.64 2.91
C ILE A 386 -28.50 -9.12 2.61
N GLN A 387 -29.23 -9.74 1.68
CA GLN A 387 -30.63 -9.41 1.41
C GLN A 387 -31.50 -9.49 2.67
N SER A 388 -31.31 -10.54 3.48
CA SER A 388 -32.03 -10.72 4.75
C SER A 388 -31.68 -9.63 5.76
N ALA A 389 -30.39 -9.27 5.87
CA ALA A 389 -29.93 -8.18 6.73
C ALA A 389 -30.53 -6.83 6.31
N CYS A 390 -30.52 -6.51 5.02
CA CYS A 390 -31.15 -5.31 4.48
C CYS A 390 -32.65 -5.29 4.78
N THR A 391 -33.35 -6.42 4.59
CA THR A 391 -34.80 -6.53 4.86
C THR A 391 -35.12 -6.28 6.34
N HIS A 392 -34.32 -6.80 7.27
CA HIS A 392 -34.47 -6.52 8.71
C HIS A 392 -34.30 -5.05 9.07
N LEU A 393 -33.45 -4.34 8.32
CA LEU A 393 -33.22 -2.91 8.47
C LEU A 393 -34.21 -2.05 7.65
N SER A 394 -35.21 -2.67 7.01
CA SER A 394 -36.16 -2.00 6.12
C SER A 394 -35.47 -1.26 4.95
N LEU A 395 -34.40 -1.85 4.42
CA LEU A 395 -33.64 -1.37 3.26
C LEU A 395 -33.87 -2.29 2.06
N GLU A 396 -34.02 -1.70 0.88
CA GLU A 396 -34.18 -2.45 -0.37
C GLU A 396 -32.86 -2.56 -1.17
N LEU A 397 -32.40 -3.79 -1.45
CA LEU A 397 -31.24 -4.01 -2.33
C LEU A 397 -31.55 -3.56 -3.76
N GLY A 398 -30.64 -2.79 -4.36
CA GLY A 398 -30.79 -2.17 -5.67
C GLY A 398 -31.36 -0.75 -5.65
N ILE A 399 -31.84 -0.27 -4.48
CA ILE A 399 -32.30 1.10 -4.28
C ILE A 399 -31.54 1.75 -3.12
N ASP A 400 -31.61 1.14 -1.94
CA ASP A 400 -30.99 1.65 -0.72
C ASP A 400 -29.56 1.16 -0.52
N VAL A 401 -29.19 0.05 -1.14
CA VAL A 401 -27.89 -0.58 -1.02
C VAL A 401 -27.61 -1.36 -2.30
N TYR A 402 -26.40 -1.26 -2.81
CA TYR A 402 -25.89 -2.06 -3.92
C TYR A 402 -24.77 -2.98 -3.45
N LEU A 403 -24.43 -3.97 -4.27
CA LEU A 403 -23.42 -4.98 -3.97
C LEU A 403 -22.21 -4.81 -4.87
N GLY A 404 -21.02 -4.93 -4.28
CA GLY A 404 -19.76 -5.13 -4.98
C GLY A 404 -19.20 -6.50 -4.63
N ILE A 405 -18.54 -7.15 -5.58
CA ILE A 405 -17.97 -8.49 -5.37
C ILE A 405 -16.50 -8.46 -5.78
N ASN A 406 -15.60 -8.87 -4.89
CA ASN A 406 -14.24 -9.23 -5.27
C ASN A 406 -14.18 -10.72 -5.56
N CYS A 407 -13.92 -11.08 -6.81
CA CYS A 407 -13.81 -12.45 -7.26
C CYS A 407 -12.43 -13.05 -7.00
N ALA A 408 -11.38 -12.22 -6.98
CA ALA A 408 -9.98 -12.62 -6.87
C ALA A 408 -9.64 -13.82 -7.78
N ALA A 409 -10.02 -13.75 -9.06
CA ALA A 409 -9.97 -14.89 -9.97
C ALA A 409 -8.57 -15.53 -10.13
N HIS A 410 -7.51 -14.76 -9.87
CA HIS A 410 -6.13 -15.25 -9.84
C HIS A 410 -5.88 -16.35 -8.79
N GLU A 411 -6.65 -16.39 -7.69
CA GLU A 411 -6.55 -17.44 -6.66
C GLU A 411 -7.34 -18.71 -7.00
N LEU A 412 -8.26 -18.60 -7.96
CA LEU A 412 -9.24 -19.64 -8.32
C LEU A 412 -8.76 -20.52 -9.48
N ILE A 413 -7.85 -20.02 -10.31
CA ILE A 413 -7.44 -20.71 -11.53
C ILE A 413 -6.51 -21.90 -11.22
N ASP A 414 -6.85 -23.05 -11.78
CA ASP A 414 -5.94 -24.18 -11.90
C ASP A 414 -5.19 -24.05 -13.23
N CYS A 415 -3.94 -23.55 -13.17
CA CYS A 415 -3.10 -23.35 -14.35
C CYS A 415 -2.86 -24.63 -15.15
N SER A 416 -2.91 -25.81 -14.52
CA SER A 416 -2.73 -27.08 -15.22
C SER A 416 -3.94 -27.46 -16.08
N LYS A 417 -5.14 -27.10 -15.62
CA LYS A 417 -6.41 -27.36 -16.31
C LYS A 417 -6.89 -26.19 -17.16
N GLY A 418 -6.35 -24.99 -16.94
CA GLY A 418 -6.86 -23.77 -17.53
C GLY A 418 -8.32 -23.47 -17.14
N LYS A 419 -8.72 -23.79 -15.90
CA LYS A 419 -10.11 -23.62 -15.44
C LYS A 419 -10.14 -23.05 -14.04
N TYR A 420 -11.17 -22.25 -13.75
CA TYR A 420 -11.43 -21.65 -12.46
C TYR A 420 -12.25 -22.59 -11.58
N GLU A 421 -11.79 -22.85 -10.36
CA GLU A 421 -12.53 -23.64 -9.39
C GLU A 421 -13.46 -22.73 -8.57
N VAL A 422 -14.70 -22.55 -9.06
CA VAL A 422 -15.71 -21.63 -8.50
C VAL A 422 -16.27 -22.13 -7.16
N ILE A 423 -16.52 -23.43 -7.11
CA ILE A 423 -16.93 -24.19 -5.93
C ILE A 423 -15.99 -25.40 -5.91
N LEU A 424 -15.60 -25.88 -4.73
CA LEU A 424 -14.74 -27.05 -4.57
C LEU A 424 -15.20 -28.20 -5.48
N GLY A 425 -14.31 -28.64 -6.37
CA GLY A 425 -14.55 -29.70 -7.37
C GLY A 425 -15.31 -29.27 -8.63
N THR A 426 -15.76 -28.01 -8.72
CA THR A 426 -16.51 -27.46 -9.87
C THR A 426 -15.64 -26.48 -10.65
N PHE A 427 -15.16 -26.93 -11.81
CA PHE A 427 -14.27 -26.17 -12.68
C PHE A 427 -15.04 -25.52 -13.83
N LYS A 428 -14.67 -24.28 -14.16
CA LYS A 428 -15.27 -23.48 -15.23
C LYS A 428 -14.19 -22.92 -16.17
N SER A 429 -14.41 -23.02 -17.47
CA SER A 429 -13.57 -22.31 -18.45
C SER A 429 -13.77 -20.79 -18.34
N PRO A 430 -12.88 -19.97 -18.93
CA PRO A 430 -13.10 -18.51 -19.01
C PRO A 430 -14.47 -18.13 -19.60
N ASP A 431 -14.90 -18.79 -20.67
CA ASP A 431 -16.21 -18.52 -21.29
C ASP A 431 -17.35 -18.88 -20.33
N GLU A 432 -17.26 -20.04 -19.68
CA GLU A 432 -18.28 -20.47 -18.71
C GLU A 432 -18.31 -19.58 -17.45
N MET A 433 -17.19 -18.94 -17.09
CA MET A 433 -17.15 -17.94 -16.01
C MET A 433 -17.99 -16.71 -16.35
N VAL A 434 -17.95 -16.25 -17.60
CA VAL A 434 -18.79 -15.13 -18.06
C VAL A 434 -20.27 -15.50 -17.90
N ASP A 435 -20.66 -16.71 -18.31
CA ASP A 435 -22.04 -17.19 -18.12
C ASP A 435 -22.43 -17.24 -16.63
N VAL A 436 -21.54 -17.69 -15.74
CA VAL A 436 -21.76 -17.69 -14.29
C VAL A 436 -22.01 -16.27 -13.78
N TYR A 437 -21.23 -15.27 -14.21
CA TYR A 437 -21.43 -13.88 -13.82
C TYR A 437 -22.73 -13.29 -14.36
N VAL A 438 -23.04 -13.56 -15.63
CA VAL A 438 -24.28 -13.10 -16.25
C VAL A 438 -25.50 -13.65 -15.51
N ASP A 439 -25.50 -14.95 -15.18
CA ASP A 439 -26.59 -15.56 -14.43
C ASP A 439 -26.67 -15.06 -12.98
N LEU A 440 -25.52 -14.79 -12.34
CA LEU A 440 -25.48 -14.21 -11.00
C LEU A 440 -26.08 -12.80 -10.97
N ILE A 441 -25.70 -11.94 -11.92
CA ILE A 441 -26.21 -10.56 -12.05
C ILE A 441 -27.69 -10.56 -12.40
N ARG A 442 -28.15 -11.49 -13.26
CA ARG A 442 -29.59 -11.64 -13.54
C ARG A 442 -30.41 -12.01 -12.31
N LYS A 443 -29.87 -12.88 -11.45
CA LYS A 443 -30.52 -13.26 -10.18
C LYS A 443 -30.45 -12.14 -9.14
N PHE A 444 -29.35 -11.40 -9.09
CA PHE A 444 -29.10 -10.33 -8.14
C PHE A 444 -28.75 -9.03 -8.88
N PRO A 445 -29.76 -8.31 -9.42
CA PRO A 445 -29.54 -7.08 -10.17
C PRO A 445 -28.97 -5.93 -9.32
N SER A 446 -28.91 -6.10 -8.00
CA SER A 446 -28.25 -5.18 -7.07
C SER A 446 -26.72 -5.21 -7.15
N ILE A 447 -26.12 -6.18 -7.84
CA ILE A 447 -24.66 -6.22 -8.07
C ILE A 447 -24.29 -5.13 -9.08
N MET A 448 -23.52 -4.14 -8.63
CA MET A 448 -23.04 -3.03 -9.46
C MET A 448 -21.63 -3.21 -10.01
N THR A 449 -20.80 -4.00 -9.33
CA THR A 449 -19.38 -4.13 -9.68
C THR A 449 -18.83 -5.51 -9.35
N LEU A 450 -17.98 -6.00 -10.24
CA LEU A 450 -17.13 -7.18 -10.06
C LEU A 450 -15.68 -6.72 -10.12
N ILE A 451 -14.89 -7.09 -9.12
CA ILE A 451 -13.45 -6.79 -9.01
C ILE A 451 -12.69 -8.10 -9.26
N ASP A 452 -11.65 -8.03 -10.10
CA ASP A 452 -10.84 -9.15 -10.56
C ASP A 452 -11.68 -10.37 -11.03
N PRO A 453 -12.66 -10.19 -11.93
CA PRO A 453 -13.55 -11.27 -12.37
C PRO A 453 -12.82 -12.35 -13.19
N LEU A 454 -11.76 -12.00 -13.90
CA LEU A 454 -10.92 -12.94 -14.63
C LEU A 454 -9.45 -12.62 -14.36
N ARG A 455 -8.57 -13.53 -14.76
CA ARG A 455 -7.12 -13.28 -14.70
C ARG A 455 -6.74 -12.22 -15.74
N LYS A 456 -5.83 -11.30 -15.42
CA LYS A 456 -5.38 -10.18 -16.27
C LYS A 456 -5.04 -10.59 -17.71
N GLU A 457 -4.37 -11.73 -17.87
CA GLU A 457 -3.93 -12.29 -19.14
C GLU A 457 -5.09 -12.87 -19.95
N VAL A 458 -6.16 -13.29 -19.27
CA VAL A 458 -7.41 -13.74 -19.89
C VAL A 458 -8.28 -12.53 -20.25
N GLU A 459 -8.34 -11.50 -19.40
CA GLU A 459 -9.06 -10.25 -19.68
C GLU A 459 -8.59 -9.57 -20.98
N SER A 460 -7.28 -9.61 -21.27
CA SER A 460 -6.74 -9.09 -22.53
C SER A 460 -7.33 -9.74 -23.80
N ALA A 461 -7.91 -10.94 -23.68
CA ALA A 461 -8.56 -11.67 -24.77
C ALA A 461 -10.09 -11.45 -24.83
N PHE A 462 -10.68 -10.80 -23.83
CA PHE A 462 -12.11 -10.50 -23.72
C PHE A 462 -12.30 -9.00 -23.45
N PRO A 463 -12.43 -8.15 -24.50
CA PRO A 463 -12.81 -6.76 -24.29
C PRO A 463 -14.25 -6.72 -23.77
N PHE A 464 -14.40 -6.44 -22.48
CA PHE A 464 -15.69 -6.21 -21.81
C PHE A 464 -16.35 -4.90 -22.24
#